data_AF-A0A3D1TS22-F1
#
_entry.id   AF-A0A3D1TS22-F1
#
_cell.length_a   1.000
_cell.length_b   1.000
_cell.length_c   1.000
_cell.angle_alpha   90.00
_cell.angle_beta   90.00
_cell.angle_gamma   90.00
#
_symmetry.space_group_name_H-M   'P 1'
#
loop_
_entity.id
_entity.type
_entity.pdbx_description
1 polymer ?
#
loop_
_entity_poly.entity_id
_entity_poly.type
_entity_poly.pdbx_seq_one_letter_code
_entity_poly.pdbx_strand_id
1 'polypeptide(L)'
;MNAAAQFTLTDRDLAIIDMAFIYGGCSISHLQTRFFPTPGSRSPCYTRIAKLVEAELLASRRLPSQTGVGSGPLFLTVGSTARPLLANLLGCSQSELRRQSRMHAPAPLYHHLATCDFRLSLDLACERSKVITGVEWTPEWELRRRPIRVEDSQAATTIVLIADGLFRLMLGDGSEQAFLVEIDMGTMTDLKRLRSKLRGYLLAAKTEPVPILFVTTTKARQEHLVHLAAGEGQRLKADTTIFWFTTQGAVTPESILSAPIWHVVGGPERMRLTGINGKPTATPATSQLVLAEGVHT
;
A
#
# COMPACT_ATOMS: atom_id res chain seq x y z
N MET A 1 32.54 4.12 -37.27
CA MET A 1 31.62 4.76 -36.31
C MET A 1 30.33 3.96 -36.34
N ASN A 2 30.08 3.13 -35.32
CA ASN A 2 28.81 2.38 -35.26
C ASN A 2 27.70 3.37 -34.94
N ALA A 3 26.69 3.45 -35.81
CA ALA A 3 25.48 4.22 -35.53
C ALA A 3 24.84 3.64 -34.27
N ALA A 4 24.87 4.40 -33.17
CA ALA A 4 24.16 4.03 -31.95
C ALA A 4 22.67 3.92 -32.30
N ALA A 5 22.09 2.72 -32.15
CA ALA A 5 20.68 2.50 -32.39
C ALA A 5 19.86 3.47 -31.52
N GLN A 6 19.04 4.30 -32.17
CA GLN A 6 18.23 5.30 -31.50
C GLN A 6 17.23 4.60 -30.55
N PHE A 7 17.31 4.91 -29.25
CA PHE A 7 16.41 4.36 -28.26
C PHE A 7 14.98 4.88 -28.50
N THR A 8 14.08 3.98 -28.90
CA THR A 8 12.66 4.30 -29.13
C THR A 8 11.82 3.86 -27.95
N LEU A 9 11.03 4.80 -27.40
CA LEU A 9 10.05 4.55 -26.36
C LEU A 9 8.87 3.73 -26.89
N THR A 10 8.36 2.84 -26.06
CA THR A 10 7.18 2.00 -26.30
C THR A 10 6.13 2.29 -25.23
N ASP A 11 4.89 1.90 -25.49
CA ASP A 11 3.79 2.02 -24.52
C ASP A 11 4.12 1.31 -23.19
N ARG A 12 4.85 0.18 -23.26
CA ARG A 12 5.32 -0.53 -22.06
C ARG A 12 6.27 0.33 -21.23
N ASP A 13 7.13 1.13 -21.84
CA ASP A 13 8.03 2.00 -21.08
C ASP A 13 7.29 3.12 -20.40
N LEU A 14 6.29 3.70 -21.08
CA LEU A 14 5.43 4.72 -20.48
C LEU A 14 4.69 4.13 -19.28
N ALA A 15 4.15 2.92 -19.40
CA ALA A 15 3.51 2.22 -18.29
C ALA A 15 4.49 1.88 -17.15
N ILE A 16 5.75 1.53 -17.44
CA ILE A 16 6.80 1.32 -16.43
C ILE A 16 7.11 2.60 -15.66
N ILE A 17 7.28 3.71 -16.39
CA ILE A 17 7.58 5.03 -15.80
C ILE A 17 6.40 5.50 -14.95
N ASP A 18 5.17 5.33 -15.44
CA ASP A 18 3.94 5.66 -14.72
C ASP A 18 3.79 4.82 -13.45
N MET A 19 4.00 3.49 -13.52
CA MET A 19 3.99 2.64 -12.32
C MET A 19 5.05 3.09 -11.31
N ALA A 20 6.29 3.37 -11.74
CA ALA A 20 7.34 3.86 -10.85
C ALA A 20 6.98 5.20 -10.19
N PHE A 21 6.21 6.06 -10.89
CA PHE A 21 5.68 7.30 -10.34
C PHE A 21 4.56 7.04 -9.32
N ILE A 22 3.50 6.35 -9.73
CA ILE A 22 2.29 6.11 -8.94
C ILE A 22 2.59 5.30 -7.68
N TYR A 23 3.58 4.40 -7.71
CA TYR A 23 4.00 3.60 -6.56
C TYR A 23 4.98 4.35 -5.64
N GLY A 24 5.46 5.53 -6.02
CA GLY A 24 6.52 6.22 -5.26
C GLY A 24 7.87 5.53 -5.29
N GLY A 25 8.10 4.78 -6.35
CA GLY A 25 9.24 3.92 -6.57
C GLY A 25 8.92 2.46 -6.29
N CYS A 26 9.60 1.57 -7.00
CA CYS A 26 9.39 0.13 -6.92
C CYS A 26 10.71 -0.60 -7.19
N SER A 27 10.69 -1.93 -7.19
CA SER A 27 11.87 -2.74 -7.58
C SER A 27 11.72 -3.31 -8.99
N ILE A 28 12.82 -3.83 -9.55
CA ILE A 28 12.76 -4.56 -10.82
C ILE A 28 11.81 -5.77 -10.75
N SER A 29 11.69 -6.44 -9.60
CA SER A 29 10.77 -7.59 -9.48
C SER A 29 9.32 -7.17 -9.66
N HIS A 30 8.91 -6.00 -9.13
CA HIS A 30 7.58 -5.45 -9.36
C HIS A 30 7.32 -5.21 -10.86
N LEU A 31 8.25 -4.54 -11.54
CA LEU A 31 8.14 -4.26 -12.98
C LEU A 31 8.14 -5.53 -13.82
N GLN A 32 8.93 -6.54 -13.44
CA GLN A 32 8.96 -7.83 -14.10
C GLN A 32 7.60 -8.53 -13.96
N THR A 33 7.09 -8.65 -12.74
CA THR A 33 5.78 -9.28 -12.47
C THR A 33 4.66 -8.62 -13.27
N ARG A 34 4.68 -7.28 -13.37
CA ARG A 34 3.64 -6.51 -14.06
C ARG A 34 3.75 -6.55 -15.59
N PHE A 35 4.93 -6.24 -16.14
CA PHE A 35 5.09 -5.95 -17.57
C PHE A 35 5.80 -7.05 -18.36
N PHE A 36 6.34 -8.04 -17.66
CA PHE A 36 7.10 -9.16 -18.23
C PHE A 36 6.66 -10.49 -17.59
N PRO A 37 5.35 -10.84 -17.56
CA PRO A 37 4.87 -11.99 -16.79
C PRO A 37 5.24 -13.36 -17.37
N THR A 38 5.75 -13.42 -18.61
CA THR A 38 6.03 -14.69 -19.29
C THR A 38 7.32 -15.36 -18.78
N PRO A 39 7.39 -16.69 -18.71
CA PRO A 39 8.65 -17.40 -18.44
C PRO A 39 9.78 -16.95 -19.39
N GLY A 40 11.00 -16.82 -18.88
CA GLY A 40 12.17 -16.41 -19.67
C GLY A 40 12.28 -14.89 -19.93
N SER A 41 11.29 -14.09 -19.55
CA SER A 41 11.27 -12.64 -19.77
C SER A 41 12.24 -11.84 -18.88
N ARG A 42 12.89 -12.51 -17.91
CA ARG A 42 13.77 -11.86 -16.93
C ARG A 42 14.90 -11.09 -17.60
N SER A 43 15.64 -11.72 -18.51
CA SER A 43 16.72 -11.04 -19.22
C SER A 43 16.22 -9.83 -20.05
N PRO A 44 15.17 -9.98 -20.88
CA PRO A 44 14.53 -8.85 -21.57
C PRO A 44 14.10 -7.70 -20.64
N CYS A 45 13.52 -8.02 -19.49
CA CYS A 45 13.13 -7.04 -18.48
C CYS A 45 14.34 -6.23 -18.01
N TYR A 46 15.39 -6.91 -17.52
CA TYR A 46 16.59 -6.25 -17.00
C TYR A 46 17.28 -5.40 -18.07
N THR A 47 17.41 -5.91 -19.31
CA THR A 47 17.97 -5.14 -20.42
C THR A 47 17.13 -3.90 -20.73
N ARG A 48 15.80 -3.99 -20.69
CA ARG A 48 14.93 -2.83 -20.94
C ARG A 48 15.04 -1.80 -19.82
N ILE A 49 15.02 -2.23 -18.56
CA ILE A 49 15.19 -1.33 -17.41
C ILE A 49 16.56 -0.64 -17.45
N ALA A 50 17.63 -1.35 -17.80
CA ALA A 50 18.97 -0.75 -17.94
C ALA A 50 18.97 0.39 -18.97
N LYS A 51 18.32 0.20 -20.13
CA LYS A 51 18.17 1.26 -21.15
C LYS A 51 17.36 2.46 -20.65
N LEU A 52 16.29 2.23 -19.88
CA LEU A 52 15.50 3.31 -19.29
C LEU A 52 16.29 4.10 -18.23
N VAL A 53 17.17 3.44 -17.49
CA VAL A 53 18.08 4.09 -16.53
C VAL A 53 19.17 4.88 -17.25
N GLU A 54 19.79 4.30 -18.28
CA GLU A 54 20.80 4.97 -19.12
C GLU A 54 20.24 6.23 -19.81
N ALA A 55 18.97 6.20 -20.23
CA ALA A 55 18.26 7.34 -20.80
C ALA A 55 17.72 8.34 -19.76
N GLU A 56 18.03 8.16 -18.46
CA GLU A 56 17.54 8.99 -17.34
C GLU A 56 16.00 9.09 -17.24
N LEU A 57 15.29 8.12 -17.79
CA LEU A 57 13.83 8.00 -17.65
C LEU A 57 13.46 7.34 -16.32
N LEU A 58 14.32 6.43 -15.85
CA LEU A 58 14.29 5.91 -14.50
C LEU A 58 15.58 6.31 -13.76
N ALA A 59 15.47 6.61 -12.48
CA ALA A 59 16.61 6.66 -11.58
C ALA A 59 16.70 5.33 -10.83
N SER A 60 17.91 4.88 -10.52
CA SER A 60 18.13 3.64 -9.78
C SER A 60 19.01 3.85 -8.56
N ARG A 61 18.66 3.21 -7.45
CA ARG A 61 19.42 3.18 -6.20
C ARG A 61 19.49 1.76 -5.69
N ARG A 62 20.69 1.24 -5.46
CA ARG A 62 20.87 -0.08 -4.84
C ARG A 62 20.61 0.00 -3.35
N LEU A 63 19.79 -0.91 -2.84
CA LEU A 63 19.57 -1.08 -1.40
C LEU A 63 20.65 -2.01 -0.82
N PRO A 64 21.03 -1.84 0.47
CA PRO A 64 21.93 -2.77 1.14
C PRO A 64 21.24 -4.13 1.28
N SER A 65 21.95 -5.25 1.05
CA SER A 65 21.38 -6.58 1.24
C SER A 65 20.96 -6.79 2.71
N GLN A 66 19.75 -7.30 2.96
CA GLN A 66 19.28 -7.61 4.32
C GLN A 66 20.00 -8.81 4.93
N THR A 67 20.46 -9.75 4.09
CA THR A 67 21.11 -10.99 4.55
C THR A 67 22.62 -10.83 4.71
N GLY A 68 23.18 -9.67 4.32
CA GLY A 68 24.62 -9.46 4.21
C GLY A 68 25.29 -10.24 3.05
N VAL A 69 24.52 -11.06 2.33
CA VAL A 69 24.99 -11.87 1.20
C VAL A 69 24.34 -11.37 -0.09
N GLY A 70 25.14 -11.31 -1.16
CA GLY A 70 24.68 -10.87 -2.48
C GLY A 70 24.36 -9.38 -2.56
N SER A 71 23.75 -8.99 -3.68
CA SER A 71 23.31 -7.62 -3.90
C SER A 71 21.87 -7.42 -3.45
N GLY A 72 21.61 -6.36 -2.70
CA GLY A 72 20.24 -5.93 -2.42
C GLY A 72 19.51 -5.48 -3.68
N PRO A 73 18.17 -5.33 -3.61
CA PRO A 73 17.35 -4.95 -4.74
C PRO A 73 17.69 -3.54 -5.24
N LEU A 74 17.44 -3.29 -6.52
CA LEU A 74 17.43 -1.94 -7.08
C LEU A 74 16.07 -1.32 -6.79
N PHE A 75 16.08 -0.19 -6.11
CA PHE A 75 14.95 0.71 -5.96
C PHE A 75 14.95 1.69 -7.13
N LEU A 76 13.87 1.69 -7.90
CA LEU A 76 13.69 2.48 -9.11
C LEU A 76 12.67 3.57 -8.85
N THR A 77 12.99 4.79 -9.26
CA THR A 77 12.10 5.94 -9.24
C THR A 77 12.09 6.61 -10.60
N VAL A 78 11.21 7.60 -10.78
CA VAL A 78 11.17 8.43 -11.99
C VAL A 78 12.46 9.24 -12.12
N GLY A 79 13.11 9.16 -13.29
CA GLY A 79 14.28 9.97 -13.63
C GLY A 79 13.94 11.40 -14.02
N SER A 80 14.95 12.26 -14.18
CA SER A 80 14.79 13.67 -14.57
C SER A 80 14.06 13.80 -15.91
N THR A 81 14.47 13.00 -16.91
CA THR A 81 14.00 13.08 -18.30
C THR A 81 12.55 12.59 -18.46
N ALA A 82 12.06 11.76 -17.54
CA ALA A 82 10.69 11.26 -17.59
C ALA A 82 9.63 12.27 -17.13
N ARG A 83 10.01 13.34 -16.41
CA ARG A 83 9.03 14.26 -15.80
C ARG A 83 8.16 15.00 -16.83
N PRO A 84 8.69 15.56 -17.93
CA PRO A 84 7.85 16.17 -18.96
C PRO A 84 6.92 15.15 -19.63
N LEU A 85 7.38 13.91 -19.82
CA LEU A 85 6.57 12.83 -20.40
C LEU A 85 5.39 12.48 -19.50
N LEU A 86 5.63 12.31 -18.20
CA LEU A 86 4.57 12.08 -17.21
C LEU A 86 3.60 13.25 -17.12
N ALA A 87 4.10 14.49 -17.24
CA ALA A 87 3.24 15.69 -17.16
C ALA A 87 2.21 15.66 -18.29
N ASN A 88 2.69 15.37 -19.49
CA ASN A 88 1.85 15.23 -20.68
C ASN A 88 0.90 14.03 -20.56
N LEU A 89 1.40 12.88 -20.09
CA LEU A 89 0.59 11.66 -19.93
C LEU A 89 -0.57 11.85 -18.94
N LEU A 90 -0.31 12.52 -17.82
CA LEU A 90 -1.29 12.74 -16.75
C LEU A 90 -2.11 14.02 -16.95
N GLY A 91 -1.87 14.78 -18.02
CA GLY A 91 -2.56 16.04 -18.28
C GLY A 91 -2.35 17.10 -17.20
N CYS A 92 -1.20 17.11 -16.53
CA CYS A 92 -0.89 18.03 -15.44
C CYS A 92 0.43 18.79 -15.66
N SER A 93 0.64 19.87 -14.90
CA SER A 93 1.89 20.63 -14.97
C SER A 93 3.05 19.91 -14.30
N GLN A 94 4.28 20.17 -14.76
CA GLN A 94 5.49 19.68 -14.08
C GLN A 94 5.59 20.16 -12.62
N SER A 95 4.96 21.30 -12.28
CA SER A 95 4.95 21.84 -10.92
C SER A 95 4.05 21.03 -9.98
N GLU A 96 2.92 20.52 -10.49
CA GLU A 96 2.00 19.63 -9.78
C GLU A 96 2.66 18.26 -9.60
N LEU A 97 3.27 17.74 -10.67
CA LEU A 97 4.09 16.55 -10.58
C LEU A 97 5.18 16.69 -9.53
N ARG A 98 6.00 17.76 -9.54
CA ARG A 98 7.06 17.94 -8.53
C ARG A 98 6.52 17.95 -7.10
N ARG A 99 5.34 18.51 -6.86
CA ARG A 99 4.70 18.50 -5.54
C ARG A 99 4.27 17.08 -5.13
N GLN A 100 3.82 16.27 -6.08
CA GLN A 100 3.52 14.85 -5.87
C GLN A 100 4.79 13.98 -5.77
N SER A 101 5.82 14.26 -6.58
CA SER A 101 7.11 13.57 -6.66
C SER A 101 8.08 13.89 -5.53
N ARG A 102 7.78 14.84 -4.62
CA ARG A 102 8.47 14.98 -3.31
C ARG A 102 8.14 13.81 -2.39
N MET A 103 8.02 12.61 -2.97
CA MET A 103 7.92 11.35 -2.27
C MET A 103 9.24 11.20 -1.55
N HIS A 104 9.24 11.61 -0.28
CA HIS A 104 10.22 11.18 0.69
C HIS A 104 10.24 9.67 0.59
N ALA A 105 11.36 9.09 0.15
CA ALA A 105 11.61 7.66 0.28
C ALA A 105 11.12 7.25 1.68
N PRO A 106 10.02 6.50 1.81
CA PRO A 106 9.36 6.35 3.10
C PRO A 106 10.22 5.44 3.95
N ALA A 107 10.28 5.76 5.25
CA ALA A 107 10.68 4.83 6.31
C ALA A 107 11.93 3.98 5.91
N PRO A 108 12.14 2.74 6.38
CA PRO A 108 13.09 1.85 5.72
C PRO A 108 12.53 1.45 4.34
N LEU A 109 13.25 1.72 3.24
CA LEU A 109 12.86 1.40 1.85
C LEU A 109 12.33 -0.03 1.63
N TYR A 110 12.71 -0.99 2.47
CA TYR A 110 12.19 -2.35 2.45
C TYR A 110 10.71 -2.46 2.84
N HIS A 111 10.26 -1.66 3.82
CA HIS A 111 8.86 -1.60 4.20
C HIS A 111 8.02 -1.01 3.06
N HIS A 112 8.52 0.03 2.38
CA HIS A 112 7.90 0.55 1.15
C HIS A 112 7.77 -0.49 0.05
N LEU A 113 8.83 -1.27 -0.21
CA LEU A 113 8.79 -2.34 -1.20
C LEU A 113 7.76 -3.42 -0.82
N ALA A 114 7.61 -3.74 0.46
CA ALA A 114 6.57 -4.68 0.90
C ALA A 114 5.15 -4.13 0.73
N THR A 115 4.95 -2.81 0.90
CA THR A 115 3.69 -2.14 0.54
C THR A 115 3.43 -2.20 -0.97
N CYS A 116 4.48 -2.06 -1.79
CA CYS A 116 4.39 -2.23 -3.24
C CYS A 116 4.02 -3.66 -3.64
N ASP A 117 4.57 -4.68 -2.96
CA ASP A 117 4.23 -6.09 -3.21
C ASP A 117 2.74 -6.35 -2.94
N PHE A 118 2.22 -5.81 -1.83
CA PHE A 118 0.79 -5.86 -1.50
C PHE A 118 -0.06 -5.18 -2.57
N ARG A 119 0.27 -3.92 -2.89
CA ARG A 119 -0.49 -3.12 -3.87
C ARG A 119 -0.50 -3.78 -5.24
N LEU A 120 0.64 -4.28 -5.72
CA LEU A 120 0.73 -4.95 -7.01
C LEU A 120 -0.10 -6.24 -7.04
N SER A 121 -0.09 -7.00 -5.94
CA SER A 121 -0.94 -8.19 -5.82
C SER A 121 -2.42 -7.82 -5.88
N LEU A 122 -2.81 -6.72 -5.23
CA LEU A 122 -4.17 -6.21 -5.28
C LEU A 122 -4.58 -5.75 -6.68
N ASP A 123 -3.76 -4.92 -7.35
CA ASP A 123 -4.02 -4.43 -8.70
C ASP A 123 -4.24 -5.59 -9.68
N LEU A 124 -3.34 -6.58 -9.65
CA LEU A 124 -3.43 -7.77 -10.51
C LEU A 124 -4.64 -8.65 -10.18
N ALA A 125 -5.03 -8.75 -8.91
CA ALA A 125 -6.22 -9.49 -8.50
C ALA A 125 -7.51 -8.79 -8.97
N CYS A 126 -7.57 -7.46 -8.84
CA CYS A 126 -8.69 -6.65 -9.29
C CYS A 126 -8.89 -6.77 -10.81
N GLU A 127 -7.82 -6.69 -11.60
CA GLU A 127 -7.86 -6.85 -13.06
C GLU A 127 -8.39 -8.22 -13.53
N ARG A 128 -8.17 -9.27 -12.73
CA ARG A 128 -8.65 -10.63 -13.01
C ARG A 128 -10.06 -10.88 -12.47
N SER A 129 -10.56 -9.98 -11.62
CA SER A 129 -11.85 -10.14 -10.96
C SER A 129 -13.00 -9.83 -11.92
N LYS A 130 -14.08 -10.59 -11.80
CA LYS A 130 -15.35 -10.29 -12.47
C LYS A 130 -16.31 -9.46 -11.61
N VAL A 131 -15.99 -9.31 -10.32
CA VAL A 131 -16.86 -8.66 -9.32
C VAL A 131 -16.36 -7.26 -8.99
N ILE A 132 -15.04 -7.07 -9.01
CA ILE A 132 -14.42 -5.77 -8.76
C ILE A 132 -14.32 -5.02 -10.09
N THR A 133 -14.88 -3.83 -10.15
CA THR A 133 -14.86 -2.95 -11.33
C THR A 133 -13.69 -1.98 -11.31
N GLY A 134 -13.07 -1.77 -10.15
CA GLY A 134 -11.77 -1.13 -10.03
C GLY A 134 -11.29 -0.97 -8.59
N VAL A 135 -10.13 -0.35 -8.45
CA VAL A 135 -9.48 -0.11 -7.17
C VAL A 135 -8.91 1.30 -7.13
N GLU A 136 -9.18 2.03 -6.05
CA GLU A 136 -8.51 3.29 -5.74
C GLU A 136 -7.52 3.07 -4.61
N TRP A 137 -6.31 3.63 -4.73
CA TRP A 137 -5.26 3.51 -3.73
C TRP A 137 -4.83 4.89 -3.23
N THR A 138 -4.94 5.11 -1.92
CA THR A 138 -4.42 6.28 -1.22
C THR A 138 -3.11 5.90 -0.49
N PRO A 139 -1.96 6.47 -0.90
CA PRO A 139 -0.67 6.13 -0.31
C PRO A 139 -0.45 6.77 1.07
N GLU A 140 0.47 6.21 1.86
CA GLU A 140 0.82 6.71 3.21
C GLU A 140 1.07 8.22 3.26
N TRP A 141 1.80 8.80 2.30
CA TRP A 141 2.13 10.22 2.32
C TRP A 141 0.89 11.11 2.23
N GLU A 142 -0.16 10.65 1.57
CA GLU A 142 -1.43 11.36 1.47
C GLU A 142 -2.20 11.22 2.79
N LEU A 143 -2.21 10.02 3.37
CA LEU A 143 -2.78 9.75 4.70
C LEU A 143 -2.09 10.57 5.81
N ARG A 144 -0.78 10.82 5.70
CA ARG A 144 -0.03 11.70 6.62
C ARG A 144 -0.53 13.14 6.62
N ARG A 145 -1.14 13.62 5.53
CA ARG A 145 -1.70 14.98 5.48
C ARG A 145 -2.98 15.10 6.31
N ARG A 146 -3.67 13.97 6.53
CA ARG A 146 -4.93 13.87 7.28
C ARG A 146 -4.91 12.62 8.15
N PRO A 147 -4.02 12.56 9.16
CA PRO A 147 -3.91 11.38 10.00
C PRO A 147 -5.17 11.22 10.85
N ILE A 148 -5.52 9.99 11.19
CA ILE A 148 -6.61 9.71 12.14
C ILE A 148 -6.10 10.06 13.54
N ARG A 149 -6.82 10.94 14.24
CA ARG A 149 -6.52 11.35 15.62
C ARG A 149 -7.64 10.88 16.52
N VAL A 150 -7.31 10.15 17.57
CA VAL A 150 -8.29 9.65 18.54
C VAL A 150 -7.84 9.96 19.96
N GLU A 151 -8.79 10.40 20.77
CA GLU A 151 -8.56 10.64 22.19
C GLU A 151 -8.65 9.34 22.98
N ASP A 152 -7.61 9.02 23.73
CA ASP A 152 -7.57 7.89 24.65
C ASP A 152 -7.75 8.36 26.08
N SER A 153 -8.99 8.32 26.55
CA SER A 153 -9.35 8.75 27.91
C SER A 153 -8.68 7.95 29.02
N GLN A 154 -8.33 6.67 28.82
CA GLN A 154 -7.67 5.89 29.88
C GLN A 154 -6.18 6.23 30.00
N ALA A 155 -5.53 6.65 28.90
CA ALA A 155 -4.13 7.05 28.88
C ALA A 155 -3.94 8.58 28.92
N ALA A 156 -5.04 9.35 28.91
CA ALA A 156 -5.05 10.80 28.83
C ALA A 156 -4.13 11.36 27.72
N THR A 157 -4.21 10.77 26.52
CA THR A 157 -3.35 11.12 25.39
C THR A 157 -4.08 11.01 24.06
N THR A 158 -3.63 11.77 23.05
CA THR A 158 -4.11 11.66 21.68
C THR A 158 -3.23 10.65 20.92
N ILE A 159 -3.85 9.60 20.37
CA ILE A 159 -3.17 8.65 19.49
C ILE A 159 -3.32 9.12 18.05
N VAL A 160 -2.20 9.23 17.34
CA VAL A 160 -2.16 9.59 15.92
C VAL A 160 -1.87 8.33 15.10
N LEU A 161 -2.79 7.97 14.20
CA LEU A 161 -2.70 6.80 13.35
C LEU A 161 -2.49 7.24 11.90
N ILE A 162 -1.50 6.62 11.27
CA ILE A 162 -1.22 6.72 9.84
C ILE A 162 -1.05 5.27 9.37
N ALA A 163 -1.92 4.85 8.46
CA ALA A 163 -1.82 3.54 7.81
C ALA A 163 -0.83 3.58 6.65
N ASP A 164 -0.25 2.42 6.31
CA ASP A 164 0.70 2.29 5.19
C ASP A 164 0.01 2.49 3.84
N GLY A 165 -1.30 2.24 3.79
CA GLY A 165 -2.16 2.57 2.68
C GLY A 165 -3.63 2.50 3.06
N LEU A 166 -4.46 3.09 2.21
CA LEU A 166 -5.90 2.90 2.16
C LEU A 166 -6.25 2.50 0.74
N PHE A 167 -7.18 1.56 0.58
CA PHE A 167 -7.75 1.30 -0.73
C PHE A 167 -9.26 1.16 -0.68
N ARG A 168 -9.90 1.48 -1.81
CA ARG A 168 -11.32 1.27 -2.03
C ARG A 168 -11.51 0.29 -3.18
N LEU A 169 -12.27 -0.76 -2.95
CA LEU A 169 -12.73 -1.66 -4.00
C LEU A 169 -14.08 -1.16 -4.51
N MET A 170 -14.17 -0.93 -5.82
CA MET A 170 -15.44 -0.61 -6.47
C MET A 170 -16.09 -1.91 -6.96
N LEU A 171 -17.37 -2.08 -6.65
CA LEU A 171 -18.15 -3.27 -6.98
C LEU A 171 -19.06 -3.03 -8.19
N GLY A 172 -19.49 -4.12 -8.84
CA GLY A 172 -20.36 -4.05 -10.02
C GLY A 172 -21.74 -3.42 -9.79
N ASP A 173 -22.19 -3.35 -8.54
CA ASP A 173 -23.45 -2.69 -8.15
C ASP A 173 -23.26 -1.19 -7.80
N GLY A 174 -22.05 -0.66 -7.99
CA GLY A 174 -21.70 0.73 -7.67
C GLY A 174 -21.38 0.98 -6.20
N SER A 175 -21.50 -0.04 -5.34
CA SER A 175 -21.04 0.08 -3.96
C SER A 175 -19.51 0.05 -3.88
N GLU A 176 -18.96 0.58 -2.80
CA GLU A 176 -17.53 0.56 -2.53
C GLU A 176 -17.22 0.01 -1.15
N GLN A 177 -16.03 -0.57 -1.01
CA GLN A 177 -15.54 -1.05 0.27
C GLN A 177 -14.12 -0.54 0.54
N ALA A 178 -13.96 0.17 1.66
CA ALA A 178 -12.69 0.73 2.08
C ALA A 178 -11.95 -0.19 3.07
N PHE A 179 -10.63 -0.22 2.94
CA PHE A 179 -9.73 -0.94 3.82
C PHE A 179 -8.51 -0.10 4.14
N LEU A 180 -8.07 -0.11 5.40
CA LEU A 180 -6.75 0.35 5.80
C LEU A 180 -5.75 -0.82 5.72
N VAL A 181 -4.49 -0.52 5.44
CA VAL A 181 -3.43 -1.53 5.31
C VAL A 181 -2.26 -1.20 6.21
N GLU A 182 -1.74 -2.24 6.87
CA GLU A 182 -0.59 -2.24 7.75
C GLU A 182 0.36 -3.37 7.38
N ILE A 183 1.56 -3.04 6.94
CA ILE A 183 2.61 -3.99 6.60
C ILE A 183 3.57 -4.10 7.79
N ASP A 184 3.42 -5.14 8.60
CA ASP A 184 4.31 -5.40 9.73
C ASP A 184 5.54 -6.20 9.28
N MET A 185 6.65 -5.49 9.09
CA MET A 185 7.95 -6.07 8.74
C MET A 185 8.65 -6.76 9.94
N GLY A 186 7.98 -6.88 11.10
CA GLY A 186 8.57 -7.42 12.33
C GLY A 186 9.68 -6.55 12.94
N THR A 187 9.86 -5.32 12.44
CA THR A 187 10.88 -4.37 12.92
C THR A 187 10.44 -3.62 14.18
N MET A 188 9.13 -3.57 14.45
CA MET A 188 8.60 -3.00 15.69
C MET A 188 8.77 -4.00 16.85
N THR A 189 9.89 -3.86 17.56
CA THR A 189 10.15 -4.58 18.82
C THR A 189 9.49 -3.91 20.02
N ASP A 190 9.11 -2.62 19.91
CA ASP A 190 8.40 -1.91 20.96
C ASP A 190 6.92 -2.30 21.02
N LEU A 191 6.63 -3.22 21.94
CA LEU A 191 5.29 -3.70 22.22
C LEU A 191 4.33 -2.58 22.68
N LYS A 192 4.82 -1.53 23.34
CA LYS A 192 3.96 -0.42 23.80
C LYS A 192 3.40 0.36 22.63
N ARG A 193 4.25 0.71 21.67
CA ARG A 193 3.84 1.42 20.45
C ARG A 193 2.84 0.62 19.62
N LEU A 194 3.07 -0.68 19.49
CA LEU A 194 2.16 -1.59 18.79
C LEU A 194 0.79 -1.67 19.48
N ARG A 195 0.75 -1.87 20.81
CA ARG A 195 -0.49 -1.86 21.60
C ARG A 195 -1.24 -0.53 21.46
N SER A 196 -0.51 0.60 21.55
CA SER A 196 -1.10 1.93 21.35
C SER A 196 -1.73 2.07 19.96
N LYS A 197 -1.07 1.56 18.90
CA LYS A 197 -1.63 1.58 17.54
C LYS A 197 -2.92 0.76 17.41
N LEU A 198 -2.91 -0.49 17.88
CA LEU A 198 -4.11 -1.35 17.89
C LEU A 198 -5.25 -0.70 18.69
N ARG A 199 -4.94 -0.18 19.87
CA ARG A 199 -5.88 0.54 20.72
C ARG A 199 -6.47 1.76 20.02
N GLY A 200 -5.65 2.55 19.33
CA GLY A 200 -6.09 3.69 18.54
C GLY A 200 -7.09 3.29 17.46
N TYR A 201 -6.84 2.21 16.72
CA TYR A 201 -7.80 1.73 15.70
C TYR A 201 -9.14 1.31 16.31
N LEU A 202 -9.13 0.61 17.46
CA LEU A 202 -10.36 0.26 18.16
C LEU A 202 -11.16 1.48 18.62
N LEU A 203 -10.46 2.55 19.03
CA LEU A 203 -11.11 3.81 19.40
C LEU A 203 -11.67 4.53 18.16
N ALA A 204 -10.93 4.56 17.05
CA ALA A 204 -11.36 5.16 15.79
C ALA A 204 -12.62 4.47 15.23
N ALA A 205 -12.64 3.14 15.30
CA ALA A 205 -13.75 2.33 14.78
C ALA A 205 -15.08 2.53 15.52
N LYS A 206 -15.08 3.15 16.71
CA LYS A 206 -16.31 3.53 17.41
C LYS A 206 -17.11 4.60 16.65
N THR A 207 -16.41 5.46 15.91
CA THR A 207 -17.03 6.52 15.12
C THR A 207 -17.23 6.06 13.68
N GLU A 208 -16.19 5.49 13.08
CA GLU A 208 -16.19 5.06 11.68
C GLU A 208 -15.45 3.72 11.55
N PRO A 209 -16.18 2.59 11.54
CA PRO A 209 -15.54 1.28 11.44
C PRO A 209 -15.04 1.05 10.02
N VAL A 210 -13.72 1.03 9.86
CA VAL A 210 -13.03 0.64 8.63
C VAL A 210 -12.15 -0.57 8.93
N PRO A 211 -12.33 -1.72 8.24
CA PRO A 211 -11.45 -2.87 8.44
C PRO A 211 -9.99 -2.52 8.16
N ILE A 212 -9.09 -3.02 9.01
CA ILE A 212 -7.64 -2.84 8.89
C ILE A 212 -6.99 -4.19 8.63
N LEU A 213 -6.31 -4.27 7.49
CA LEU A 213 -5.59 -5.43 7.00
C LEU A 213 -4.14 -5.38 7.49
N PHE A 214 -3.77 -6.27 8.40
CA PHE A 214 -2.41 -6.46 8.87
C PHE A 214 -1.74 -7.60 8.11
N VAL A 215 -0.69 -7.29 7.36
CA VAL A 215 0.13 -8.26 6.62
C VAL A 215 1.45 -8.43 7.36
N THR A 216 1.67 -9.63 7.88
CA THR A 216 2.83 -9.94 8.74
C THR A 216 3.86 -10.81 8.00
N THR A 217 5.11 -10.80 8.46
CA THR A 217 6.17 -11.61 7.84
C THR A 217 6.00 -13.12 8.04
N THR A 218 5.45 -13.56 9.18
CA THR A 218 5.38 -14.98 9.56
C THR A 218 4.08 -15.33 10.26
N LYS A 219 3.73 -16.62 10.27
CA LYS A 219 2.54 -17.12 10.97
C LYS A 219 2.60 -16.88 12.48
N ALA A 220 3.76 -17.11 13.10
CA ALA A 220 3.95 -16.86 14.53
C ALA A 220 3.76 -15.37 14.88
N ARG A 221 4.26 -14.46 14.01
CA ARG A 221 4.01 -13.02 14.20
C ARG A 221 2.53 -12.67 14.03
N GLN A 222 1.85 -13.26 13.04
CA GLN A 222 0.41 -13.12 12.84
C GLN A 222 -0.37 -13.48 14.12
N GLU A 223 -0.12 -14.67 14.69
CA GLU A 223 -0.78 -15.16 15.90
C GLU A 223 -0.52 -14.24 17.10
N HIS A 224 0.71 -13.79 17.26
CA HIS A 224 1.06 -12.84 18.31
C HIS A 224 0.25 -11.54 18.18
N LEU A 225 0.14 -10.95 16.98
CA LEU A 225 -0.64 -9.73 16.77
C LEU A 225 -2.14 -9.94 16.98
N VAL A 226 -2.68 -11.08 16.56
CA VAL A 226 -4.08 -11.46 16.82
C VAL A 226 -4.37 -11.48 18.32
N HIS A 227 -3.51 -12.12 19.12
CA HIS A 227 -3.67 -12.16 20.58
C HIS A 227 -3.56 -10.77 21.22
N LEU A 228 -2.66 -9.91 20.73
CA LEU A 228 -2.57 -8.53 21.20
C LEU A 228 -3.82 -7.72 20.88
N ALA A 229 -4.32 -7.81 19.65
CA ALA A 229 -5.53 -7.12 19.21
C ALA A 229 -6.76 -7.55 20.04
N ALA A 230 -6.93 -8.85 20.27
CA ALA A 230 -7.97 -9.40 21.14
C ALA A 230 -7.85 -8.87 22.58
N GLY A 231 -6.64 -8.83 23.13
CA GLY A 231 -6.38 -8.32 24.48
C GLY A 231 -6.62 -6.81 24.64
N GLU A 232 -6.37 -6.00 23.60
CA GLU A 232 -6.76 -4.58 23.62
C GLU A 232 -8.28 -4.40 23.47
N GLY A 233 -8.92 -5.20 22.62
CA GLY A 233 -10.38 -5.26 22.48
C GLY A 233 -11.09 -5.54 23.80
N GLN A 234 -10.63 -6.56 24.54
CA GLN A 234 -11.18 -6.91 25.84
C GLN A 234 -11.04 -5.76 26.86
N ARG A 235 -9.88 -5.10 26.91
CA ARG A 235 -9.65 -3.95 27.82
C ARG A 235 -10.55 -2.76 27.50
N LEU A 236 -10.80 -2.52 26.22
CA LEU A 236 -11.64 -1.43 25.76
C LEU A 236 -13.14 -1.79 25.69
N LYS A 237 -13.49 -3.07 25.86
CA LYS A 237 -14.82 -3.61 25.54
C LYS A 237 -15.27 -3.20 24.13
N ALA A 238 -14.36 -3.29 23.17
CA ALA A 238 -14.56 -2.86 21.78
C ALA A 238 -14.64 -4.06 20.84
N ASP A 239 -15.32 -3.89 19.71
CA ASP A 239 -15.40 -4.89 18.65
C ASP A 239 -14.04 -5.01 17.93
N THR A 240 -13.48 -6.23 17.93
CA THR A 240 -12.19 -6.51 17.30
C THR A 240 -12.30 -7.00 15.86
N THR A 241 -13.51 -7.17 15.32
CA THR A 241 -13.72 -7.67 13.96
C THR A 241 -13.24 -6.71 12.86
N ILE A 242 -12.81 -5.50 13.23
CA ILE A 242 -12.09 -4.59 12.35
C ILE A 242 -10.68 -5.09 12.00
N PHE A 243 -10.08 -6.00 12.77
CA PHE A 243 -8.71 -6.45 12.53
C PHE A 243 -8.64 -7.75 11.74
N TRP A 244 -7.97 -7.69 10.59
CA TRP A 244 -7.88 -8.77 9.62
C TRP A 244 -6.41 -9.07 9.38
N PHE A 245 -5.95 -10.25 9.80
CA PHE A 245 -4.53 -10.60 9.76
C PHE A 245 -4.24 -11.63 8.67
N THR A 246 -3.12 -11.47 7.97
CA THR A 246 -2.56 -12.49 7.06
C THR A 246 -1.03 -12.46 7.10
N THR A 247 -0.39 -13.29 6.28
CA THR A 247 1.06 -13.28 6.07
C THR A 247 1.41 -12.81 4.66
N GLN A 248 2.59 -12.22 4.50
CA GLN A 248 3.10 -11.76 3.19
C GLN A 248 3.05 -12.88 2.14
N GLY A 249 3.49 -14.09 2.50
CA GLY A 249 3.47 -15.24 1.57
C GLY A 249 2.07 -15.75 1.20
N ALA A 250 1.04 -15.40 1.98
CA ALA A 250 -0.34 -15.74 1.65
C ALA A 250 -1.00 -14.70 0.73
N VAL A 251 -0.41 -13.51 0.55
CA VAL A 251 -0.92 -12.45 -0.32
C VAL A 251 -0.34 -12.64 -1.72
N THR A 252 -1.16 -13.12 -2.64
CA THR A 252 -0.83 -13.23 -4.08
C THR A 252 -1.99 -12.68 -4.91
N PRO A 253 -1.79 -12.39 -6.21
CA PRO A 253 -2.89 -12.00 -7.09
C PRO A 253 -4.07 -13.00 -7.11
N GLU A 254 -3.79 -14.29 -6.88
CA GLU A 254 -4.80 -15.34 -6.86
C GLU A 254 -5.57 -15.39 -5.53
N SER A 255 -4.90 -15.13 -4.42
CA SER A 255 -5.44 -15.35 -3.08
C SER A 255 -6.00 -14.10 -2.40
N ILE A 256 -5.44 -12.90 -2.64
CA ILE A 256 -5.69 -11.69 -1.85
C ILE A 256 -7.18 -11.33 -1.76
N LEU A 257 -7.90 -11.44 -2.88
CA LEU A 257 -9.33 -11.17 -2.96
C LEU A 257 -10.19 -12.40 -2.63
N SER A 258 -9.80 -13.56 -3.16
CA SER A 258 -10.72 -14.69 -3.36
C SER A 258 -10.52 -15.86 -2.38
N ALA A 259 -9.33 -16.00 -1.80
CA ALA A 259 -9.03 -17.08 -0.87
C ALA A 259 -9.32 -16.65 0.57
N PRO A 260 -9.73 -17.58 1.46
CA PRO A 260 -9.95 -17.29 2.87
C PRO A 260 -8.61 -17.19 3.60
N ILE A 261 -7.84 -16.13 3.34
CA ILE A 261 -6.52 -15.90 3.95
C ILE A 261 -6.56 -14.92 5.13
N TRP A 262 -7.67 -14.22 5.32
CA TRP A 262 -7.81 -13.15 6.32
C TRP A 262 -8.37 -13.69 7.63
N HIS A 263 -7.55 -13.74 8.66
CA HIS A 263 -7.98 -14.10 10.01
C HIS A 263 -8.60 -12.88 10.71
N VAL A 264 -9.90 -12.90 10.93
CA VAL A 264 -10.65 -11.82 11.58
C VAL A 264 -10.69 -12.03 13.09
N VAL A 265 -10.21 -11.05 13.86
CA VAL A 265 -10.15 -11.18 15.33
C VAL A 265 -11.55 -11.11 15.95
N GLY A 266 -11.97 -12.17 16.62
CA GLY A 266 -13.30 -12.28 17.21
C GLY A 266 -14.42 -12.58 16.21
N GLY A 267 -14.08 -12.80 14.93
CA GLY A 267 -15.02 -13.17 13.87
C GLY A 267 -14.85 -14.62 13.39
N PRO A 268 -15.37 -14.97 12.20
CA PRO A 268 -15.07 -16.24 11.55
C PRO A 268 -13.57 -16.44 11.37
N GLU A 269 -13.10 -17.69 11.49
CA GLU A 269 -11.66 -17.98 11.54
C GLU A 269 -10.91 -17.46 10.30
N ARG A 270 -11.49 -17.55 9.10
CA ARG A 270 -10.90 -17.03 7.86
C ARG A 270 -11.94 -16.47 6.88
N MET A 271 -11.65 -15.30 6.35
CA MET A 271 -12.51 -14.53 5.45
C MET A 271 -11.83 -14.23 4.11
N ARG A 272 -12.65 -13.98 3.09
CA ARG A 272 -12.28 -13.45 1.77
C ARG A 272 -12.59 -11.95 1.75
N LEU A 273 -11.93 -11.18 0.89
CA LEU A 273 -12.32 -9.78 0.68
C LEU A 273 -13.60 -9.67 -0.16
N THR A 274 -13.77 -10.53 -1.18
CA THR A 274 -14.90 -10.47 -2.13
C THR A 274 -16.19 -11.14 -1.65
N GLY A 275 -16.39 -11.30 -0.33
CA GLY A 275 -17.55 -11.99 0.25
C GLY A 275 -18.21 -11.23 1.39
N ILE A 276 -17.86 -9.97 1.61
CA ILE A 276 -18.41 -9.16 2.69
C ILE A 276 -19.76 -8.60 2.22
N ASN A 277 -20.75 -9.48 2.08
CA ASN A 277 -22.15 -9.09 1.85
C ASN A 277 -22.82 -8.50 3.10
N GLY A 278 -22.02 -8.09 4.10
CA GLY A 278 -22.50 -7.32 5.24
C GLY A 278 -22.63 -5.88 4.81
N LYS A 279 -23.80 -5.27 5.08
CA LYS A 279 -24.17 -3.88 4.78
C LYS A 279 -22.96 -2.96 4.57
N PRO A 280 -22.93 -2.16 3.48
CA PRO A 280 -21.90 -1.14 3.31
C PRO A 280 -21.77 -0.37 4.63
N THR A 281 -20.62 -0.48 5.28
CA THR A 281 -20.19 0.52 6.25
C THR A 281 -20.33 1.83 5.52
N ALA A 282 -21.21 2.70 6.04
CA ALA A 282 -21.63 3.92 5.38
C ALA A 282 -20.48 4.49 4.57
N THR A 283 -20.66 4.56 3.24
CA THR A 283 -19.81 5.41 2.39
C THR A 283 -19.62 6.68 3.19
N PRO A 284 -18.40 7.11 3.53
CA PRO A 284 -18.23 8.39 4.17
C PRO A 284 -18.95 9.34 3.23
N ALA A 285 -20.05 9.94 3.72
CA ALA A 285 -20.55 11.10 3.06
C ALA A 285 -19.32 11.98 2.84
N THR A 286 -19.26 12.68 1.73
CA THR A 286 -18.39 13.84 1.60
C THR A 286 -18.80 14.94 2.61
N SER A 287 -19.18 14.56 3.83
CA SER A 287 -19.22 15.34 5.04
C SER A 287 -17.78 15.69 5.36
N GLN A 288 -17.44 16.90 4.95
CA GLN A 288 -16.53 17.78 5.66
C GLN A 288 -16.28 17.28 7.09
N LEU A 289 -15.11 16.69 7.30
CA LEU A 289 -14.42 16.78 8.59
C LEU A 289 -14.59 18.22 9.06
N VAL A 290 -15.29 18.40 10.19
CA VAL A 290 -15.63 19.67 10.80
C VAL A 290 -14.45 20.64 10.68
N LEU A 291 -14.66 21.69 9.88
CA LEU A 291 -13.78 22.84 9.83
C LEU A 291 -13.80 23.48 11.22
N ALA A 292 -12.75 23.25 11.99
CA ALA A 292 -12.38 24.20 13.02
C ALA A 292 -11.85 25.43 12.29
N GLU A 293 -12.74 26.35 11.92
CA GLU A 293 -12.37 27.72 11.60
C GLU A 293 -11.79 28.36 12.87
N GLY A 294 -10.46 28.29 12.98
CA GLY A 294 -9.71 29.14 13.86
C GLY A 294 -9.77 30.56 13.31
N VAL A 295 -10.66 31.37 13.89
CA VAL A 295 -10.65 32.82 13.80
C VAL A 295 -9.28 33.32 14.25
N HIS A 296 -8.49 33.82 13.31
CA HIS A 296 -7.40 34.73 13.60
C HIS A 296 -7.84 36.14 13.19
N THR A 297 -8.27 36.90 14.20
CA THR A 297 -7.96 38.34 14.29
C THR A 297 -6.47 38.53 14.50
#